data_AF-A0AAE4AL41-F1
#
_entry.id   AF-A0AAE4AL41-F1
#
_cell.length_a   1.000
_cell.length_b   1.000
_cell.length_c   1.000
_cell.angle_alpha   90.00
_cell.angle_beta   90.00
_cell.angle_gamma   90.00
#
_symmetry.space_group_name_H-M   'P 1'
#
loop_
_entity.id
_entity.type
_entity.pdbx_description
1 polymer ?
#
loop_
_entity_poly.entity_id
_entity_poly.type
_entity_poly.pdbx_seq_one_letter_code
_entity_poly.pdbx_strand_id
1 'polypeptide(L)'
;MNKHNLNLIFEQYASRFAELNDVDGNDEGYKWRAESCFVEHWDIDAEDFVSMFKAATKEMSNLIDNATVQPIGGILLLLKHQNEVEFVRECFRKLYQEDGGNLEARQDRIYAFMEKMNAKIDQYVSGSWKYPQKMNNVIYYLSLRYPSDNYIFKATEATEWANCIEYGDDFGSGETFSLAKYYKMCDELRDAVSENEEIMELHSRRLEKEARGFDDDLHILVYDIIYCAHTYLFYTDGIIQTTSAKERIKRAKIHEEIEQLETELAAATERSQSYKDLVAHLIDMTGMEVEHKAFGKGVVVSQANSIQVISFPSGEKKFQCPTAYTGGFLKADETIMTVLNSDAANRAEADKADKAMKSLSDKIATLKKSL
;
A
#
# COMPACT_ATOMS: atom_id res chain seq x y z
N MET A 1 -2.35 -0.41 4.86
CA MET A 1 -3.44 0.14 5.68
C MET A 1 -3.68 -0.59 7.02
N ASN A 2 -3.86 0.13 8.14
CA ASN A 2 -4.30 -0.39 9.45
C ASN A 2 -5.77 -0.82 9.39
N LYS A 3 -6.01 -2.14 9.38
CA LYS A 3 -7.36 -2.73 9.22
C LYS A 3 -8.28 -2.50 10.42
N HIS A 4 -7.72 -2.37 11.64
CA HIS A 4 -8.55 -2.15 12.83
C HIS A 4 -9.22 -0.77 12.78
N ASN A 5 -8.42 0.28 12.54
CA ASN A 5 -8.95 1.64 12.41
C ASN A 5 -9.90 1.78 11.22
N LEU A 6 -9.58 1.14 10.09
CA LEU A 6 -10.47 1.12 8.93
C LEU A 6 -11.85 0.54 9.24
N ASN A 7 -11.89 -0.62 9.92
CA ASN A 7 -13.17 -1.25 10.28
C ASN A 7 -14.00 -0.37 11.20
N LEU A 8 -13.38 0.30 12.17
CA LEU A 8 -14.07 1.26 13.04
C LEU A 8 -14.66 2.44 12.25
N ILE A 9 -13.93 2.95 11.25
CA ILE A 9 -14.48 3.98 10.34
C ILE A 9 -15.67 3.44 9.56
N PHE A 10 -15.57 2.23 9.00
CA PHE A 10 -16.69 1.64 8.25
C PHE A 10 -17.92 1.44 9.12
N GLU A 11 -17.75 0.98 10.37
CA GLU A 11 -18.84 0.86 11.35
C GLU A 11 -19.49 2.23 11.63
N GLN A 12 -18.70 3.28 11.82
CA GLN A 12 -19.19 4.65 12.02
C GLN A 12 -19.95 5.16 10.77
N TYR A 13 -19.37 4.96 9.59
CA TYR A 13 -19.97 5.37 8.33
C TYR A 13 -21.31 4.66 8.07
N ALA A 14 -21.36 3.34 8.26
CA ALA A 14 -22.57 2.54 8.06
C ALA A 14 -23.66 2.88 9.09
N SER A 15 -23.30 2.95 10.38
CA SER A 15 -24.27 3.25 11.44
C SER A 15 -24.88 4.64 11.34
N ARG A 16 -24.13 5.62 10.81
CA ARG A 16 -24.59 7.00 10.61
C ARG A 16 -25.09 7.27 9.20
N PHE A 17 -25.17 6.26 8.32
CA PHE A 17 -25.49 6.47 6.91
C PHE A 17 -26.82 7.22 6.70
N ALA A 18 -27.85 6.94 7.50
CA ALA A 18 -29.11 7.67 7.41
C ALA A 18 -28.97 9.17 7.74
N GLU A 19 -28.17 9.51 8.77
CA GLU A 19 -27.86 10.88 9.17
C GLU A 19 -27.03 11.61 8.09
N LEU A 20 -26.05 10.92 7.50
CA LEU A 20 -25.22 11.47 6.42
C LEU A 20 -26.03 11.81 5.17
N ASN A 21 -27.14 11.10 4.93
CA ASN A 21 -27.98 11.28 3.74
C ASN A 21 -29.28 12.06 4.02
N ASP A 22 -29.39 12.72 5.18
CA ASP A 22 -30.54 13.56 5.51
C ASP A 22 -30.54 14.83 4.66
N VAL A 23 -31.54 14.99 3.80
CA VAL A 23 -31.69 16.12 2.87
C VAL A 23 -31.94 17.46 3.57
N ASP A 24 -32.45 17.41 4.81
CA ASP A 24 -32.67 18.61 5.63
C ASP A 24 -31.47 18.93 6.53
N GLY A 25 -30.42 18.08 6.49
CA GLY A 25 -29.23 18.16 7.33
C GLY A 25 -27.95 18.11 6.52
N ASN A 26 -27.25 16.98 6.62
CA ASN A 26 -25.90 16.78 6.07
C ASN A 26 -25.88 16.59 4.55
N ASP A 27 -26.88 15.88 4.02
CA ASP A 27 -27.13 15.66 2.59
C ASP A 27 -25.90 15.28 1.75
N GLU A 28 -25.10 14.31 2.20
CA GLU A 28 -23.85 13.91 1.53
C GLU A 28 -24.06 13.32 0.12
N GLY A 29 -25.30 12.99 -0.24
CA GLY A 29 -25.70 12.64 -1.60
C GLY A 29 -25.45 13.75 -2.63
N TYR A 30 -25.30 15.01 -2.20
CA TYR A 30 -25.07 16.14 -3.10
C TYR A 30 -23.83 16.00 -3.98
N LYS A 31 -22.81 15.28 -3.52
CA LYS A 31 -21.58 15.02 -4.30
C LYS A 31 -21.88 14.32 -5.62
N TRP A 32 -22.75 13.31 -5.60
CA TRP A 32 -23.17 12.55 -6.78
C TRP A 32 -24.09 13.36 -7.70
N ARG A 33 -24.96 14.20 -7.11
CA ARG A 33 -25.82 15.10 -7.89
C ARG A 33 -25.00 16.17 -8.62
N ALA A 34 -23.95 16.68 -7.97
CA ALA A 34 -23.04 17.63 -8.58
C ALA A 34 -22.33 17.02 -9.80
N GLU A 35 -21.77 15.81 -9.65
CA GLU A 35 -21.15 15.07 -10.76
C GLU A 35 -22.14 14.82 -11.92
N SER A 36 -23.35 14.35 -11.59
CA SER A 36 -24.42 14.12 -12.58
C SER A 36 -24.73 15.37 -13.39
N CYS A 37 -24.82 16.52 -12.71
CA CYS A 37 -25.06 17.81 -13.34
C CYS A 37 -23.93 18.19 -14.30
N PHE A 38 -22.68 17.95 -13.92
CA PHE A 38 -21.54 18.25 -14.78
C PHE A 38 -21.57 17.39 -16.04
N VAL A 39 -21.74 16.07 -15.87
CA VAL A 39 -21.77 15.12 -16.98
C VAL A 39 -22.92 15.39 -17.96
N GLU A 40 -24.08 15.82 -17.46
CA GLU A 40 -25.24 16.17 -18.30
C GLU A 40 -24.98 17.40 -19.19
N HIS A 41 -24.22 18.40 -18.71
CA HIS A 41 -24.11 19.70 -19.37
C HIS A 41 -22.75 19.96 -20.00
N TRP A 42 -21.69 19.24 -19.62
CA TRP A 42 -20.34 19.57 -20.07
C TRP A 42 -20.09 19.18 -21.53
N ASP A 43 -19.82 20.19 -22.36
CA ASP A 43 -19.34 20.02 -23.72
C ASP A 43 -18.25 21.07 -24.00
N ILE A 44 -17.00 20.61 -24.09
CA ILE A 44 -15.82 21.48 -24.30
C ILE A 44 -15.88 22.24 -25.63
N ASP A 45 -16.60 21.70 -26.62
CA ASP A 45 -16.72 22.26 -27.97
C ASP A 45 -18.05 22.99 -28.18
N ALA A 46 -18.86 23.16 -27.12
CA ALA A 46 -20.10 23.91 -27.15
C ALA A 46 -19.91 25.32 -27.74
N GLU A 47 -20.80 25.70 -28.66
CA GLU A 47 -20.78 27.02 -29.31
C GLU A 47 -20.86 28.15 -28.26
N ASP A 48 -21.80 28.04 -27.32
CA ASP A 48 -21.89 28.91 -26.14
C ASP A 48 -21.22 28.26 -24.92
N PHE A 49 -19.89 28.29 -24.92
CA PHE A 49 -19.07 27.76 -23.83
C PHE A 49 -19.38 28.41 -22.47
N VAL A 50 -19.80 29.68 -22.45
CA VAL A 50 -20.06 30.40 -21.19
C VAL A 50 -21.33 29.87 -20.54
N SER A 51 -22.41 29.70 -21.31
CA SER A 51 -23.65 29.13 -20.81
C SER A 51 -23.48 27.66 -20.46
N MET A 52 -22.75 26.89 -21.27
CA MET A 52 -22.38 25.51 -20.99
C MET A 52 -21.66 25.39 -19.64
N PHE A 53 -20.60 26.17 -19.44
CA PHE A 53 -19.79 26.12 -18.22
C PHE A 53 -20.64 26.45 -16.98
N LYS A 54 -21.46 27.50 -17.04
CA LYS A 54 -22.38 27.86 -15.94
C LYS A 54 -23.35 26.74 -15.61
N ALA A 55 -23.90 26.07 -16.63
CA ALA A 55 -24.85 24.99 -16.44
C ALA A 55 -24.17 23.76 -15.81
N ALA A 56 -22.98 23.38 -16.30
CA ALA A 56 -22.22 22.24 -15.78
C ALA A 56 -21.74 22.44 -14.34
N THR A 57 -21.45 23.67 -13.93
CA THR A 57 -20.93 23.95 -12.57
C THR A 57 -21.99 24.43 -11.57
N LYS A 58 -23.28 24.43 -11.93
CA LYS A 58 -24.34 25.05 -11.09
C LYS A 58 -24.53 24.35 -9.73
N GLU A 59 -24.39 23.02 -9.68
CA GLU A 59 -24.55 22.19 -8.47
C GLU A 59 -23.23 22.00 -7.69
N MET A 60 -22.12 22.65 -8.12
CA MET A 60 -20.79 22.47 -7.53
C MET A 60 -20.52 23.36 -6.31
N SER A 61 -21.51 24.18 -5.92
CA SER A 61 -21.39 25.06 -4.77
C SER A 61 -21.20 24.22 -3.51
N ASN A 62 -20.25 24.61 -2.65
CA ASN A 62 -19.73 23.91 -1.46
C ASN A 62 -18.60 22.88 -1.69
N LEU A 63 -18.46 22.29 -2.89
CA LEU A 63 -17.32 21.40 -3.19
C LEU A 63 -16.06 22.19 -3.60
N ILE A 64 -16.24 23.18 -4.48
CA ILE A 64 -15.16 24.04 -4.98
C ILE A 64 -15.26 25.45 -4.42
N ASP A 65 -16.40 26.08 -4.61
CA ASP A 65 -16.68 27.44 -4.12
C ASP A 65 -17.31 27.36 -2.73
N ASN A 66 -16.90 28.27 -1.85
CA ASN A 66 -17.54 28.51 -0.56
C ASN A 66 -17.60 30.02 -0.25
N ALA A 67 -18.02 30.37 0.97
CA ALA A 67 -18.15 31.77 1.38
C ALA A 67 -16.80 32.54 1.36
N THR A 68 -15.69 31.82 1.50
CA THR A 68 -14.35 32.37 1.65
C THR A 68 -13.60 32.38 0.31
N VAL A 69 -13.56 31.25 -0.39
CA VAL A 69 -12.87 31.09 -1.68
C VAL A 69 -13.86 30.75 -2.80
N GLN A 70 -13.65 31.30 -4.00
CA GLN A 70 -14.49 31.10 -5.18
C GLN A 70 -13.66 30.79 -6.45
N PRO A 71 -13.02 29.63 -6.55
CA PRO A 71 -12.30 29.22 -7.76
C PRO A 71 -13.16 29.20 -9.04
N ILE A 72 -14.38 28.64 -9.01
CA ILE A 72 -15.33 28.70 -10.15
C ILE A 72 -15.69 30.15 -10.43
N GLY A 73 -15.93 30.95 -9.39
CA GLY A 73 -16.11 32.40 -9.51
C GLY A 73 -14.96 33.10 -10.26
N GLY A 74 -13.72 32.66 -10.07
CA GLY A 74 -12.55 33.15 -10.80
C GLY A 74 -12.57 32.81 -12.28
N ILE A 75 -13.03 31.61 -12.64
CA ILE A 75 -13.21 31.22 -14.04
C ILE A 75 -14.36 32.01 -14.67
N LEU A 76 -15.49 32.12 -13.97
CA LEU A 76 -16.65 32.91 -14.40
C LEU A 76 -16.31 34.40 -14.55
N LEU A 77 -15.37 34.93 -13.77
CA LEU A 77 -14.85 36.28 -13.95
C LEU A 77 -14.19 36.43 -15.31
N LEU A 78 -13.31 35.50 -15.71
CA LEU A 78 -12.67 35.52 -17.03
C LEU A 78 -13.71 35.37 -18.14
N LEU A 79 -14.69 34.46 -17.97
CA LEU A 79 -15.73 34.20 -18.97
C LEU A 79 -16.71 35.36 -19.20
N LYS A 80 -16.67 36.43 -18.38
CA LYS A 80 -17.37 37.69 -18.69
C LYS A 80 -16.71 38.46 -19.83
N HIS A 81 -15.46 38.16 -20.16
CA HIS A 81 -14.67 38.81 -21.19
C HIS A 81 -14.59 37.91 -22.42
N GLN A 82 -15.25 38.31 -23.52
CA GLN A 82 -15.35 37.49 -24.73
C GLN A 82 -13.99 37.05 -25.29
N ASN A 83 -12.97 37.88 -25.15
CA ASN A 83 -11.59 37.60 -25.59
C ASN A 83 -10.87 36.53 -24.74
N GLU A 84 -11.38 36.20 -23.56
CA GLU A 84 -10.78 35.18 -22.67
C GLU A 84 -11.50 33.84 -22.75
N VAL A 85 -12.66 33.76 -23.43
CA VAL A 85 -13.46 32.52 -23.53
C VAL A 85 -12.63 31.38 -24.12
N GLU A 86 -11.97 31.61 -25.26
CA GLU A 86 -11.13 30.58 -25.89
C GLU A 86 -9.89 30.27 -25.07
N PHE A 87 -9.33 31.25 -24.35
CA PHE A 87 -8.21 31.00 -23.45
C PHE A 87 -8.59 30.01 -22.33
N VAL A 88 -9.75 30.22 -21.70
CA VAL A 88 -10.26 29.31 -20.66
C VAL A 88 -10.55 27.94 -21.25
N ARG A 89 -11.22 27.88 -22.41
CA ARG A 89 -11.52 26.63 -23.13
C ARG A 89 -10.24 25.85 -23.43
N GLU A 90 -9.21 26.50 -23.95
CA GLU A 90 -7.90 25.90 -24.24
C GLU A 90 -7.17 25.42 -22.98
N CYS A 91 -7.31 26.11 -21.84
CA CYS A 91 -6.76 25.62 -20.57
C CYS A 91 -7.42 24.31 -20.15
N PHE A 92 -8.75 24.19 -20.26
CA PHE A 92 -9.45 22.93 -19.99
C PHE A 92 -9.12 21.83 -21.00
N ARG A 93 -9.01 22.12 -22.29
CA ARG A 93 -8.56 21.14 -23.30
C ARG A 93 -7.18 20.57 -22.94
N LYS A 94 -6.25 21.43 -22.51
CA LYS A 94 -4.91 20.99 -22.07
C LYS A 94 -4.98 20.18 -20.79
N LEU A 95 -5.78 20.58 -19.81
CA LEU A 95 -5.96 19.82 -18.58
C LEU A 95 -6.46 18.40 -18.88
N TYR A 96 -7.47 18.29 -19.73
CA TYR A 96 -8.16 17.04 -20.07
C TYR A 96 -7.50 16.20 -21.16
N GLN A 97 -6.30 16.58 -21.60
CA GLN A 97 -5.53 15.77 -22.55
C GLN A 97 -5.22 14.40 -21.96
N GLU A 98 -5.30 13.36 -22.79
CA GLU A 98 -4.93 11.99 -22.44
C GLU A 98 -3.45 11.91 -22.02
N ASP A 99 -3.16 11.12 -20.99
CA ASP A 99 -1.82 10.90 -20.46
C ASP A 99 -1.42 9.42 -20.37
N GLY A 100 -2.29 8.52 -20.86
CA GLY A 100 -2.05 7.07 -20.80
C GLY A 100 -1.89 6.53 -19.38
N GLY A 101 -2.45 7.20 -18.36
CA GLY A 101 -2.30 6.83 -16.95
C GLY A 101 -1.02 7.36 -16.30
N ASN A 102 -0.24 8.22 -16.98
CA ASN A 102 0.96 8.81 -16.41
C ASN A 102 0.61 9.93 -15.41
N LEU A 103 0.66 9.60 -14.11
CA LEU A 103 0.33 10.51 -13.02
C LEU A 103 1.32 11.67 -12.86
N GLU A 104 2.58 11.53 -13.28
CA GLU A 104 3.54 12.64 -13.29
C GLU A 104 3.16 13.66 -14.37
N ALA A 105 2.89 13.19 -15.58
CA ALA A 105 2.41 14.05 -16.66
C ALA A 105 1.07 14.70 -16.32
N ARG A 106 0.19 14.02 -15.57
CA ARG A 106 -1.05 14.60 -15.04
C ARG A 106 -0.79 15.72 -14.05
N GLN A 107 0.13 15.51 -13.12
CA GLN A 107 0.52 16.51 -12.14
C GLN A 107 1.13 17.75 -12.81
N ASP A 108 1.95 17.58 -13.85
CA ASP A 108 2.48 18.70 -14.64
C ASP A 108 1.36 19.53 -15.29
N ARG A 109 0.31 18.89 -15.83
CA ARG A 109 -0.83 19.59 -16.41
C ARG A 109 -1.67 20.33 -15.36
N ILE A 110 -1.80 19.75 -14.17
CA ILE A 110 -2.44 20.43 -13.03
C ILE A 110 -1.71 21.74 -12.70
N TYR A 111 -0.38 21.68 -12.57
CA TYR A 111 0.43 22.88 -12.28
C TYR A 111 0.38 23.90 -13.42
N ALA A 112 0.49 23.45 -14.67
CA ALA A 112 0.40 24.34 -15.83
C ALA A 112 -0.97 25.03 -15.94
N PHE A 113 -2.06 24.33 -15.58
CA PHE A 113 -3.40 24.92 -15.52
C PHE A 113 -3.48 26.00 -14.43
N MET A 114 -3.01 25.69 -13.21
CA MET A 114 -2.98 26.66 -12.11
C MET A 114 -2.18 27.91 -12.48
N GLU A 115 -0.97 27.76 -13.00
CA GLU A 115 -0.10 28.86 -13.39
C GLU A 115 -0.79 29.78 -14.41
N LYS A 116 -1.29 29.22 -15.51
CA LYS A 116 -1.92 29.99 -16.59
C LYS A 116 -3.20 30.67 -16.14
N MET A 117 -4.09 29.94 -15.47
CA MET A 117 -5.36 30.49 -15.01
C MET A 117 -5.14 31.58 -13.96
N ASN A 118 -4.23 31.37 -13.01
CA ASN A 118 -3.98 32.35 -11.95
C ASN A 118 -3.28 33.60 -12.47
N ALA A 119 -2.30 33.45 -13.37
CA ALA A 119 -1.67 34.60 -14.03
C ALA A 119 -2.70 35.43 -14.82
N LYS A 120 -3.68 34.76 -15.44
CA LYS A 120 -4.76 35.45 -16.15
C LYS A 120 -5.77 36.10 -15.19
N ILE A 121 -6.19 35.42 -14.13
CA ILE A 121 -7.09 35.98 -13.09
C ILE A 121 -6.46 37.22 -12.44
N ASP A 122 -5.17 37.18 -12.12
CA ASP A 122 -4.46 38.30 -11.48
C ASP A 122 -4.47 39.59 -12.32
N GLN A 123 -4.52 39.48 -13.65
CA GLN A 123 -4.67 40.65 -14.55
C GLN A 123 -5.99 41.39 -14.35
N TYR A 124 -7.05 40.71 -13.90
CA TYR A 124 -8.37 41.30 -13.68
C TYR A 124 -8.64 41.65 -12.21
N VAL A 125 -8.07 40.88 -11.27
CA VAL A 125 -8.29 41.00 -9.82
C VAL A 125 -6.99 40.78 -9.05
N SER A 126 -6.02 41.66 -9.28
CA SER A 126 -4.65 41.52 -8.77
C SER A 126 -4.60 41.33 -7.25
N GLY A 127 -3.82 40.35 -6.81
CA GLY A 127 -3.59 40.02 -5.40
C GLY A 127 -4.80 39.42 -4.67
N SER A 128 -5.89 39.08 -5.39
CA SER A 128 -7.05 38.45 -4.76
C SER A 128 -6.73 37.02 -4.34
N TRP A 129 -6.94 36.70 -3.06
CA TRP A 129 -6.85 35.33 -2.54
C TRP A 129 -8.13 34.51 -2.76
N LYS A 130 -9.22 35.18 -3.17
CA LYS A 130 -10.56 34.59 -3.29
C LYS A 130 -10.71 33.72 -4.54
N TYR A 131 -10.23 34.19 -5.68
CA TYR A 131 -10.46 33.59 -7.00
C TYR A 131 -9.39 32.61 -7.53
N PRO A 132 -8.14 32.57 -7.04
CA PRO A 132 -7.12 31.68 -7.59
C PRO A 132 -7.49 30.19 -7.53
N GLN A 133 -7.10 29.48 -8.58
CA GLN A 133 -7.11 28.03 -8.67
C GLN A 133 -6.03 27.43 -7.79
N LYS A 134 -6.40 26.44 -6.98
CA LYS A 134 -5.49 25.63 -6.17
C LYS A 134 -5.51 24.18 -6.66
N MET A 135 -4.48 23.43 -6.30
CA MET A 135 -4.26 22.06 -6.75
C MET A 135 -5.47 21.15 -6.49
N ASN A 136 -6.08 21.23 -5.31
CA ASN A 136 -7.29 20.48 -4.97
C ASN A 136 -8.46 20.76 -5.91
N ASN A 137 -8.64 22.01 -6.33
CA ASN A 137 -9.73 22.40 -7.24
C ASN A 137 -9.49 21.84 -8.65
N VAL A 138 -8.24 21.86 -9.11
CA VAL A 138 -7.86 21.39 -10.45
C VAL A 138 -7.89 19.86 -10.55
N ILE A 139 -7.46 19.17 -9.49
CA ILE A 139 -7.68 17.72 -9.35
C ILE A 139 -9.18 17.42 -9.41
N TYR A 140 -10.00 18.24 -8.76
CA TYR A 140 -11.43 18.02 -8.79
C TYR A 140 -12.03 18.26 -10.19
N TYR A 141 -11.59 19.27 -10.96
CA TYR A 141 -11.99 19.38 -12.37
C TYR A 141 -11.65 18.12 -13.20
N LEU A 142 -10.52 17.46 -12.92
CA LEU A 142 -10.18 16.19 -13.56
C LEU A 142 -11.14 15.08 -13.17
N SER A 143 -11.51 14.96 -11.89
CA SER A 143 -12.50 13.96 -11.47
C SER A 143 -13.87 14.22 -12.08
N LEU A 144 -14.29 15.48 -12.25
CA LEU A 144 -15.56 15.79 -12.92
C LEU A 144 -15.62 15.28 -14.37
N ARG A 145 -14.49 15.33 -15.08
CA ARG A 145 -14.44 14.93 -16.49
C ARG A 145 -14.15 13.45 -16.68
N TYR A 146 -13.32 12.88 -15.81
CA TYR A 146 -12.85 11.50 -15.85
C TYR A 146 -12.92 10.89 -14.44
N PRO A 147 -14.15 10.63 -13.95
CA PRO A 147 -14.40 10.24 -12.56
C PRO A 147 -13.81 8.87 -12.20
N SER A 148 -13.73 7.95 -13.15
CA SER A 148 -13.10 6.63 -12.97
C SER A 148 -11.56 6.67 -12.91
N ASP A 149 -10.93 7.78 -13.30
CA ASP A 149 -9.48 7.88 -13.45
C ASP A 149 -8.84 8.82 -12.42
N ASN A 150 -9.65 9.58 -11.67
CA ASN A 150 -9.18 10.66 -10.82
C ASN A 150 -9.93 10.76 -9.50
N TYR A 151 -9.19 10.64 -8.40
CA TYR A 151 -9.70 10.87 -7.06
C TYR A 151 -9.81 12.36 -6.71
N ILE A 152 -10.72 12.68 -5.80
CA ILE A 152 -10.94 14.03 -5.26
C ILE A 152 -10.02 14.27 -4.08
N PHE A 153 -9.19 15.32 -4.14
CA PHE A 153 -8.21 15.62 -3.08
C PHE A 153 -8.62 16.81 -2.21
N LYS A 154 -8.63 16.63 -0.89
CA LYS A 154 -8.55 17.74 0.08
C LYS A 154 -7.47 17.45 1.13
N ALA A 155 -6.55 18.41 1.30
CA ALA A 155 -5.30 18.17 1.99
C ALA A 155 -5.47 17.82 3.48
N THR A 156 -6.37 18.50 4.19
CA THR A 156 -6.60 18.26 5.62
C THR A 156 -7.16 16.87 5.85
N GLU A 157 -8.25 16.55 5.16
CA GLU A 157 -8.98 15.28 5.26
C GLU A 157 -8.09 14.11 4.83
N ALA A 158 -7.36 14.24 3.72
CA ALA A 158 -6.41 13.22 3.27
C ALA A 158 -5.26 13.00 4.25
N THR A 159 -4.77 14.07 4.90
CA THR A 159 -3.67 13.96 5.88
C THR A 159 -4.13 13.27 7.15
N GLU A 160 -5.31 13.65 7.67
CA GLU A 160 -5.90 12.99 8.83
C GLU A 160 -6.21 11.52 8.54
N TRP A 161 -6.75 11.22 7.35
CA TRP A 161 -6.96 9.86 6.89
C TRP A 161 -5.67 9.05 6.88
N ALA A 162 -4.61 9.55 6.23
CA ALA A 162 -3.31 8.88 6.16
C ALA A 162 -2.73 8.57 7.55
N ASN A 163 -2.93 9.47 8.51
CA ASN A 163 -2.50 9.30 9.89
C ASN A 163 -3.35 8.25 10.63
N CYS A 164 -4.65 8.22 10.38
CA CYS A 164 -5.59 7.23 10.93
C CYS A 164 -5.28 5.82 10.42
N ILE A 165 -5.15 5.65 9.11
CA ILE A 165 -4.98 4.33 8.49
C ILE A 165 -3.53 3.85 8.44
N GLU A 166 -2.62 4.57 9.12
CA GLU A 166 -1.17 4.33 9.14
C GLU A 166 -0.60 4.11 7.74
N TYR A 167 -0.90 5.02 6.81
CA TYR A 167 -0.45 4.92 5.43
C TYR A 167 1.07 4.82 5.38
N GLY A 168 1.61 3.88 4.59
CA GLY A 168 3.03 3.57 4.58
C GLY A 168 3.91 4.56 3.82
N ASP A 169 3.32 5.45 3.01
CA ASP A 169 4.03 6.43 2.19
C ASP A 169 3.55 7.86 2.47
N ASP A 170 4.31 8.88 2.08
CA ASP A 170 3.98 10.28 2.27
C ASP A 170 3.73 10.97 0.94
N PHE A 171 2.47 11.35 0.70
CA PHE A 171 2.09 12.12 -0.46
C PHE A 171 2.48 13.59 -0.36
N GLY A 172 3.04 14.05 0.77
CA GLY A 172 3.63 15.39 0.90
C GLY A 172 2.59 16.52 0.90
N SER A 173 3.07 17.76 0.74
CA SER A 173 2.20 18.95 0.73
C SER A 173 2.81 20.08 -0.10
N GLY A 174 1.96 20.94 -0.67
CA GLY A 174 2.44 22.05 -1.50
C GLY A 174 3.33 21.57 -2.64
N GLU A 175 4.57 22.07 -2.70
CA GLU A 175 5.56 21.72 -3.72
C GLU A 175 6.07 20.27 -3.62
N THR A 176 5.99 19.64 -2.44
CA THR A 176 6.41 18.24 -2.26
C THR A 176 5.28 17.25 -2.49
N PHE A 177 4.08 17.73 -2.88
CA PHE A 177 2.94 16.87 -3.11
C PHE A 177 3.19 15.87 -4.24
N SER A 178 2.75 14.63 -4.06
CA SER A 178 2.79 13.58 -5.08
C SER A 178 1.39 13.01 -5.31
N LEU A 179 0.85 13.27 -6.50
CA LEU A 179 -0.43 12.74 -6.94
C LEU A 179 -0.42 11.21 -6.95
N ALA A 180 0.66 10.61 -7.45
CA ALA A 180 0.82 9.16 -7.50
C ALA A 180 0.72 8.51 -6.12
N LYS A 181 1.37 9.09 -5.11
CA LYS A 181 1.31 8.57 -3.73
C LYS A 181 -0.05 8.80 -3.08
N TYR A 182 -0.72 9.89 -3.40
CA TYR A 182 -2.09 10.11 -2.93
C TYR A 182 -3.05 9.11 -3.57
N TYR A 183 -2.97 8.89 -4.88
CA TYR A 183 -3.83 7.95 -5.61
C TYR A 183 -3.62 6.52 -5.12
N LYS A 184 -2.38 6.12 -4.84
CA LYS A 184 -2.10 4.82 -4.21
C LYS A 184 -2.83 4.64 -2.87
N MET A 185 -2.90 5.67 -2.04
CA MET A 185 -3.65 5.60 -0.77
C MET A 185 -5.16 5.45 -1.02
N CYS A 186 -5.68 6.16 -2.02
CA CYS A 186 -7.06 6.05 -2.44
C CYS A 186 -7.39 4.68 -3.03
N ASP A 187 -6.49 4.08 -3.82
CA ASP A 187 -6.61 2.72 -4.34
C ASP A 187 -6.67 1.69 -3.20
N GLU A 188 -5.80 1.82 -2.17
CA GLU A 188 -5.86 0.95 -0.98
C GLU A 188 -7.24 1.02 -0.29
N LEU A 189 -7.87 2.21 -0.24
CA LEU A 189 -9.21 2.37 0.30
C LEU A 189 -10.27 1.81 -0.63
N ARG A 190 -10.19 2.08 -1.94
CA ARG A 190 -11.12 1.57 -2.95
C ARG A 190 -11.20 0.05 -2.89
N ASP A 191 -10.05 -0.61 -2.86
CA ASP A 191 -9.95 -2.07 -2.79
C ASP A 191 -10.64 -2.59 -1.51
N ALA A 192 -10.36 -1.98 -0.35
CA ALA A 192 -10.98 -2.39 0.91
C ALA A 192 -12.50 -2.11 0.98
N VAL A 193 -12.97 -1.05 0.33
CA VAL A 193 -14.41 -0.75 0.19
C VAL A 193 -15.08 -1.79 -0.69
N SER A 194 -14.45 -2.19 -1.80
CA SER A 194 -14.99 -3.20 -2.72
C SER A 194 -15.16 -4.57 -2.06
N GLU A 195 -14.37 -4.87 -1.03
CA GLU A 195 -14.46 -6.08 -0.20
C GLU A 195 -15.51 -5.98 0.92
N ASN A 196 -16.11 -4.80 1.16
CA ASN A 196 -17.08 -4.58 2.23
C ASN A 196 -18.53 -4.57 1.70
N GLU A 197 -19.24 -5.70 1.85
CA GLU A 197 -20.60 -5.88 1.34
C GLU A 197 -21.61 -4.85 1.88
N GLU A 198 -21.52 -4.48 3.17
CA GLU A 198 -22.46 -3.54 3.79
C GLU A 198 -22.29 -2.12 3.22
N ILE A 199 -21.04 -1.65 3.11
CA ILE A 199 -20.73 -0.35 2.51
C ILE A 199 -21.16 -0.32 1.04
N MET A 200 -20.92 -1.40 0.31
CA MET A 200 -21.33 -1.51 -1.10
C MET A 200 -22.85 -1.52 -1.29
N GLU A 201 -23.61 -2.15 -0.39
CA GLU A 201 -25.08 -2.11 -0.41
C GLU A 201 -25.62 -0.71 -0.10
N LEU A 202 -25.05 -0.03 0.91
CA LEU A 202 -25.39 1.35 1.24
C LEU A 202 -25.09 2.29 0.06
N HIS A 203 -23.91 2.14 -0.55
CA HIS A 203 -23.50 2.93 -1.70
C HIS A 203 -24.42 2.71 -2.89
N SER A 204 -24.76 1.46 -3.23
CA SER A 204 -25.66 1.13 -4.34
C SER A 204 -27.00 1.84 -4.20
N ARG A 205 -27.58 1.85 -2.99
CA ARG A 205 -28.83 2.58 -2.71
C ARG A 205 -28.71 4.09 -2.90
N ARG A 206 -27.56 4.69 -2.52
CA ARG A 206 -27.31 6.11 -2.77
C ARG A 206 -27.14 6.38 -4.26
N LEU A 207 -26.39 5.55 -4.97
CA LEU A 207 -26.11 5.71 -6.40
C LEU A 207 -27.41 5.69 -7.22
N GLU A 208 -28.31 4.74 -6.95
CA GLU A 208 -29.63 4.64 -7.58
C GLU A 208 -30.48 5.91 -7.42
N LYS A 209 -30.32 6.61 -6.29
CA LYS A 209 -31.11 7.80 -5.95
C LYS A 209 -30.47 9.09 -6.47
N GLU A 210 -29.16 9.23 -6.32
CA GLU A 210 -28.45 10.52 -6.41
C GLU A 210 -27.59 10.68 -7.67
N ALA A 211 -27.21 9.58 -8.34
CA ALA A 211 -26.27 9.61 -9.47
C ALA A 211 -26.94 9.31 -10.81
N ARG A 212 -26.53 10.01 -11.87
CA ARG A 212 -27.00 9.78 -13.24
C ARG A 212 -25.89 10.01 -14.26
N GLY A 213 -25.77 9.08 -15.21
CA GLY A 213 -25.01 9.29 -16.44
C GLY A 213 -23.49 9.09 -16.32
N PHE A 214 -22.98 8.60 -15.20
CA PHE A 214 -21.56 8.28 -15.02
C PHE A 214 -21.36 7.02 -14.17
N ASP A 215 -20.15 6.48 -14.29
CA ASP A 215 -19.57 5.48 -13.39
C ASP A 215 -18.21 6.03 -12.97
N ASP A 216 -18.00 6.13 -11.66
CA ASP A 216 -16.80 6.69 -11.06
C ASP A 216 -15.85 5.63 -10.49
N ASP A 217 -16.11 4.34 -10.69
CA ASP A 217 -15.28 3.26 -10.11
C ASP A 217 -15.01 3.48 -8.59
N LEU A 218 -16.06 3.89 -7.86
CA LEU A 218 -16.05 4.20 -6.42
C LEU A 218 -15.20 5.42 -5.99
N HIS A 219 -14.63 6.21 -6.90
CA HIS A 219 -13.72 7.31 -6.56
C HIS A 219 -14.40 8.41 -5.71
N ILE A 220 -15.68 8.71 -5.94
CA ILE A 220 -16.48 9.62 -5.11
C ILE A 220 -16.76 8.99 -3.75
N LEU A 221 -17.02 7.67 -3.67
CA LEU A 221 -17.23 6.98 -2.40
C LEU A 221 -15.96 6.99 -1.53
N VAL A 222 -14.78 6.76 -2.15
CA VAL A 222 -13.47 6.88 -1.49
C VAL A 222 -13.31 8.28 -0.89
N TYR A 223 -13.59 9.33 -1.67
CA TYR A 223 -13.56 10.70 -1.16
C TYR A 223 -14.58 10.93 -0.04
N ASP A 224 -15.80 10.42 -0.20
CA ASP A 224 -16.89 10.61 0.73
C ASP A 224 -16.59 10.00 2.11
N ILE A 225 -16.01 8.80 2.14
CA ILE A 225 -15.58 8.15 3.39
C ILE A 225 -14.49 8.97 4.08
N ILE A 226 -13.46 9.40 3.33
CA ILE A 226 -12.36 10.24 3.86
C ILE A 226 -12.92 11.56 4.42
N TYR A 227 -13.79 12.20 3.66
CA TYR A 227 -14.42 13.46 4.04
C TYR A 227 -15.32 13.31 5.27
N CYS A 228 -16.16 12.27 5.29
CA CYS A 228 -17.09 12.05 6.40
C CYS A 228 -16.34 11.72 7.69
N ALA A 229 -15.26 10.94 7.62
CA ALA A 229 -14.43 10.63 8.77
C ALA A 229 -13.89 11.89 9.45
N HIS A 230 -13.46 12.88 8.65
CA HIS A 230 -13.05 14.19 9.14
C HIS A 230 -14.22 15.05 9.63
N THR A 231 -15.16 15.36 8.74
CA THR A 231 -16.24 16.33 8.99
C THR A 231 -17.15 15.92 10.14
N TYR A 232 -17.44 14.62 10.26
CA TYR A 232 -18.33 14.08 11.28
C TYR A 232 -17.60 13.48 12.48
N LEU A 233 -16.29 13.75 12.59
CA LEU A 233 -15.48 13.45 13.76
C LEU A 233 -15.45 11.95 14.12
N PHE A 234 -15.36 11.06 13.14
CA PHE A 234 -15.28 9.61 13.43
C PHE A 234 -14.02 9.25 14.25
N TYR A 235 -13.03 10.15 14.30
CA TYR A 235 -11.81 9.98 15.07
C TYR A 235 -11.96 10.29 16.58
N THR A 236 -12.99 11.03 17.03
CA THR A 236 -12.97 11.71 18.34
C THR A 236 -13.37 10.87 19.55
N ASP A 237 -13.91 9.67 19.38
CA ASP A 237 -14.37 8.86 20.52
C ASP A 237 -13.23 8.20 21.31
N GLY A 238 -11.96 8.53 21.02
CA GLY A 238 -10.77 7.93 21.64
C GLY A 238 -10.55 6.46 21.24
N ILE A 239 -11.43 5.91 20.40
CA ILE A 239 -11.36 4.55 19.87
C ILE A 239 -10.29 4.47 18.76
N ILE A 240 -10.17 5.53 17.95
CA ILE A 240 -9.24 5.59 16.81
C ILE A 240 -8.05 6.46 17.17
N GLN A 241 -6.86 5.85 17.24
CA GLN A 241 -5.61 6.58 17.46
C GLN A 241 -4.99 6.96 16.12
N THR A 242 -4.66 8.25 15.95
CA THR A 242 -3.93 8.74 14.78
C THR A 242 -2.43 8.76 15.04
N THR A 243 -1.66 8.45 14.00
CA THR A 243 -0.19 8.39 14.07
C THR A 243 0.42 9.40 13.11
N SER A 244 1.42 10.16 13.56
CA SER A 244 2.09 11.16 12.72
C SER A 244 2.77 10.54 11.48
N ALA A 245 2.92 11.33 10.41
CA ALA A 245 3.60 10.93 9.18
C ALA A 245 4.96 10.25 9.41
N LYS A 246 5.79 10.84 10.28
CA LYS A 246 7.11 10.30 10.62
C LYS A 246 7.03 8.90 11.23
N GLU A 247 6.08 8.68 12.14
CA GLU A 247 5.97 7.41 12.84
C GLU A 247 5.32 6.34 11.94
N ARG A 248 4.28 6.66 11.16
CA ARG A 248 3.69 5.70 10.21
C ARG A 248 4.69 5.22 9.15
N ILE A 249 5.53 6.11 8.60
CA ILE A 249 6.59 5.74 7.64
C ILE A 249 7.64 4.85 8.31
N LYS A 250 8.02 5.16 9.55
CA LYS A 250 8.98 4.36 10.32
C LYS A 250 8.41 2.95 10.57
N ARG A 251 7.16 2.84 10.99
CA ARG A 251 6.45 1.57 11.20
C ARG A 251 6.34 0.76 9.91
N ALA A 252 6.00 1.40 8.80
CA ALA A 252 5.94 0.74 7.49
C ALA A 252 7.28 0.13 7.07
N LYS A 253 8.39 0.85 7.26
CA LYS A 253 9.74 0.32 6.99
C LYS A 253 10.09 -0.86 7.89
N ILE A 254 9.71 -0.81 9.17
CA ILE A 254 9.93 -1.93 10.09
C ILE A 254 9.10 -3.15 9.66
N HIS A 255 7.85 -2.96 9.22
CA HIS A 255 7.02 -4.03 8.69
C HIS A 255 7.60 -4.65 7.42
N GLU A 256 8.07 -3.83 6.47
CA GLU A 256 8.73 -4.32 5.26
C GLU A 256 10.01 -5.13 5.57
N GLU A 257 10.82 -4.64 6.52
CA GLU A 257 12.01 -5.38 6.99
C GLU A 257 11.62 -6.71 7.66
N ILE A 258 10.56 -6.73 8.48
CA ILE A 258 10.05 -7.97 9.08
C ILE A 258 9.60 -8.96 8.00
N GLU A 259 8.85 -8.51 6.98
CA GLU A 259 8.35 -9.38 5.91
C GLU A 259 9.50 -9.99 5.08
N GLN A 260 10.53 -9.19 4.78
CA GLN A 260 11.75 -9.67 4.13
C GLN A 260 12.46 -10.72 5.00
N LEU A 261 12.64 -10.45 6.29
CA LEU A 261 13.27 -11.39 7.22
C LEU A 261 12.45 -12.67 7.42
N GLU A 262 11.10 -12.59 7.42
CA GLU A 262 10.21 -13.74 7.51
C GLU A 262 10.31 -14.63 6.25
N THR A 263 10.45 -14.01 5.07
CA THR A 263 10.71 -14.72 3.81
C THR A 263 12.07 -15.43 3.85
N GLU A 264 13.13 -14.76 4.31
CA GLU A 264 14.45 -15.37 4.50
C GLU A 264 14.42 -16.51 5.52
N LEU A 265 13.67 -16.35 6.61
CA LEU A 265 13.51 -17.36 7.64
C LEU A 265 12.80 -18.60 7.09
N ALA A 266 11.76 -18.43 6.27
CA ALA A 266 11.08 -19.54 5.61
C ALA A 266 12.05 -20.33 4.70
N ALA A 267 12.83 -19.63 3.86
CA ALA A 267 13.82 -20.26 3.00
C ALA A 267 14.96 -20.96 3.79
N ALA A 268 15.42 -20.37 4.89
CA ALA A 268 16.42 -20.99 5.76
C ALA A 268 15.87 -22.25 6.46
N THR A 269 14.60 -22.23 6.83
CA THR A 269 13.89 -23.37 7.44
C THR A 269 13.81 -24.54 6.46
N GLU A 270 13.40 -24.28 5.22
CA GLU A 270 13.34 -25.30 4.17
C GLU A 270 14.73 -25.90 3.88
N ARG A 271 15.76 -25.06 3.79
CA ARG A 271 17.15 -25.51 3.60
C ARG A 271 17.64 -26.39 4.75
N SER A 272 17.37 -26.00 6.00
CA SER A 272 17.72 -26.80 7.18
C SER A 272 17.05 -28.16 7.15
N GLN A 273 15.75 -28.20 6.82
CA GLN A 273 14.99 -29.45 6.72
C GLN A 273 15.55 -30.36 5.63
N SER A 274 15.83 -29.82 4.44
CA SER A 274 16.40 -30.58 3.32
C SER A 274 17.71 -31.26 3.69
N TYR A 275 18.63 -30.54 4.36
CA TYR A 275 19.88 -31.14 4.81
C TYR A 275 19.68 -32.17 5.94
N LYS A 276 18.74 -31.94 6.86
CA LYS A 276 18.40 -32.92 7.91
C LYS A 276 17.83 -34.20 7.33
N ASP A 277 17.00 -34.13 6.29
CA ASP A 277 16.47 -35.29 5.60
C ASP A 277 17.59 -36.08 4.88
N LEU A 278 18.54 -35.38 4.24
CA LEU A 278 19.73 -36.02 3.65
C LEU A 278 20.59 -36.73 4.72
N VAL A 279 20.69 -36.17 5.92
CA VAL A 279 21.44 -36.76 7.05
C VAL A 279 20.69 -37.95 7.70
N ALA A 280 19.35 -37.98 7.65
CA ALA A 280 18.56 -39.08 8.21
C ALA A 280 18.80 -40.41 7.49
N HIS A 281 19.26 -40.37 6.23
CA HIS A 281 19.57 -41.54 5.41
C HIS A 281 21.02 -42.04 5.56
N LEU A 282 21.48 -42.22 6.80
CA LEU A 282 22.81 -42.79 7.07
C LEU A 282 22.93 -44.24 6.64
N ILE A 283 24.08 -44.58 6.06
CA ILE A 283 24.48 -45.97 5.80
C ILE A 283 24.72 -46.66 7.14
N ASP A 284 24.10 -47.83 7.32
CA ASP A 284 24.43 -48.73 8.42
C ASP A 284 25.75 -49.44 8.11
N MET A 285 26.79 -49.13 8.87
CA MET A 285 28.11 -49.72 8.71
C MET A 285 28.33 -50.93 9.63
N THR A 286 27.28 -51.40 10.33
CA THR A 286 27.38 -52.56 11.22
C THR A 286 27.88 -53.80 10.44
N GLY A 287 28.94 -54.43 10.94
CA GLY A 287 29.62 -55.56 10.32
C GLY A 287 30.75 -55.19 9.34
N MET A 288 30.96 -53.90 9.04
CA MET A 288 32.04 -53.46 8.15
C MET A 288 33.40 -53.39 8.87
N GLU A 289 34.48 -53.69 8.15
CA GLU A 289 35.86 -53.52 8.62
C GLU A 289 36.33 -52.07 8.42
N VAL A 290 36.92 -51.49 9.46
CA VAL A 290 37.48 -50.13 9.46
C VAL A 290 38.86 -50.12 10.11
N GLU A 291 39.71 -49.17 9.73
CA GLU A 291 41.08 -49.07 10.26
C GLU A 291 41.23 -47.82 11.13
N HIS A 292 41.69 -48.00 12.36
CA HIS A 292 42.05 -46.90 13.25
C HIS A 292 43.56 -46.68 13.27
N LYS A 293 43.99 -45.42 13.20
CA LYS A 293 45.42 -45.04 13.14
C LYS A 293 46.34 -45.61 14.23
N ALA A 294 45.78 -45.95 15.40
CA ALA A 294 46.53 -46.49 16.54
C ALA A 294 46.10 -47.88 17.00
N PHE A 295 44.89 -48.34 16.63
CA PHE A 295 44.35 -49.63 17.09
C PHE A 295 44.34 -50.69 15.98
N GLY A 296 44.75 -50.31 14.76
CA GLY A 296 44.73 -51.18 13.60
C GLY A 296 43.30 -51.45 13.12
N LYS A 297 43.10 -52.60 12.50
CA LYS A 297 41.82 -53.04 11.95
C LYS A 297 40.83 -53.41 13.06
N GLY A 298 39.57 -53.03 12.88
CA GLY A 298 38.45 -53.38 13.75
C GLY A 298 37.15 -53.53 12.96
N VAL A 299 36.12 -54.08 13.60
CA VAL A 299 34.80 -54.30 12.98
C VAL A 299 33.74 -53.50 13.73
N VAL A 300 32.88 -52.79 12.99
CA VAL A 300 31.76 -52.03 13.57
C VAL A 300 30.72 -53.01 14.13
N VAL A 301 30.46 -52.95 15.44
CA VAL A 301 29.54 -53.87 16.15
C VAL A 301 28.14 -53.28 16.27
N SER A 302 28.04 -51.96 16.41
CA SER A 302 26.75 -51.27 16.44
C SER A 302 26.91 -49.80 16.08
N GLN A 303 25.84 -49.21 15.55
CA GLN A 303 25.74 -47.81 15.19
C GLN A 303 24.40 -47.23 15.66
N ALA A 304 24.44 -46.23 16.53
CA ALA A 304 23.24 -45.52 17.00
C ALA A 304 23.57 -44.07 17.38
N ASN A 305 22.68 -43.13 17.10
CA ASN A 305 22.81 -41.71 17.48
C ASN A 305 24.16 -41.08 17.11
N SER A 306 24.66 -41.35 15.90
CA SER A 306 25.98 -40.87 15.43
C SER A 306 27.18 -41.42 16.23
N ILE A 307 26.99 -42.49 17.01
CA ILE A 307 28.05 -43.20 17.73
C ILE A 307 28.17 -44.61 17.16
N GLN A 308 29.41 -45.01 16.85
CA GLN A 308 29.77 -46.37 16.49
C GLN A 308 30.55 -47.03 17.60
N VAL A 309 30.22 -48.29 17.90
CA VAL A 309 31.03 -49.18 18.73
C VAL A 309 31.82 -50.08 17.78
N ILE A 310 33.15 -50.03 17.87
CA ILE A 310 34.05 -50.80 17.01
C ILE A 310 34.87 -51.75 17.89
N SER A 311 34.89 -53.03 17.53
CA SER A 311 35.68 -54.06 18.21
C SER A 311 37.06 -54.17 17.58
N PHE A 312 38.09 -53.92 18.39
CA PHE A 312 39.51 -54.09 18.04
C PHE A 312 40.11 -55.26 18.84
N PRO A 313 41.29 -55.76 18.46
CA PRO A 313 42.01 -56.77 19.25
C PRO A 313 42.29 -56.34 20.71
N SER A 314 42.35 -55.04 20.97
CA SER A 314 42.56 -54.45 22.30
C SER A 314 41.27 -54.19 23.09
N GLY A 315 40.11 -54.54 22.52
CA GLY A 315 38.78 -54.34 23.09
C GLY A 315 37.92 -53.36 22.29
N GLU A 316 36.68 -53.16 22.75
CA GLU A 316 35.72 -52.28 22.11
C GLU A 316 35.96 -50.80 22.43
N LYS A 317 35.77 -49.94 21.42
CA LYS A 317 35.91 -48.48 21.53
C LYS A 317 34.73 -47.78 20.85
N LYS A 318 34.36 -46.60 21.36
CA LYS A 318 33.29 -45.76 20.83
C LYS A 318 33.85 -44.58 20.03
N PHE A 319 33.29 -44.32 18.87
CA PHE A 319 33.69 -43.21 17.99
C PHE A 319 32.48 -42.45 17.47
N GLN A 320 32.63 -41.14 17.27
CA GLN A 320 31.60 -40.29 16.68
C GLN A 320 31.64 -40.42 15.14
N CYS A 321 30.54 -40.85 14.51
CA CYS A 321 30.39 -40.93 13.06
C CYS A 321 29.59 -39.72 12.55
N PRO A 322 30.00 -39.02 11.48
CA PRO A 322 31.17 -39.27 10.63
C PRO A 322 32.47 -38.62 11.13
N THR A 323 32.45 -37.85 12.23
CA THR A 323 33.58 -37.00 12.68
C THR A 323 34.91 -37.73 12.86
N ALA A 324 34.91 -38.98 13.34
CA ALA A 324 36.12 -39.79 13.50
C ALA A 324 36.76 -40.17 12.16
N TYR A 325 35.97 -40.30 11.09
CA TYR A 325 36.46 -40.57 9.74
C TYR A 325 36.98 -39.30 9.08
N THR A 326 36.19 -38.22 9.11
CA THR A 326 36.59 -36.93 8.51
C THR A 326 37.76 -36.28 9.25
N GLY A 327 37.91 -36.53 10.55
CA GLY A 327 39.06 -36.14 11.35
C GLY A 327 40.31 -37.02 11.18
N GLY A 328 40.24 -38.06 10.33
CA GLY A 328 41.39 -38.94 10.01
C GLY A 328 41.78 -39.92 11.11
N PHE A 329 40.90 -40.21 12.07
CA PHE A 329 41.14 -41.23 13.10
C PHE A 329 40.79 -42.63 12.60
N LEU A 330 39.72 -42.73 11.81
CA LEU A 330 39.24 -43.94 11.18
C LEU A 330 39.29 -43.83 9.66
N LYS A 331 39.48 -44.96 8.98
CA LYS A 331 39.40 -45.08 7.52
C LYS A 331 38.53 -46.28 7.14
N ALA A 332 37.59 -46.05 6.23
CA ALA A 332 36.78 -47.08 5.59
C ALA A 332 37.18 -47.21 4.10
N ASP A 333 36.47 -48.03 3.33
CA ASP A 333 36.64 -48.07 1.88
C ASP A 333 36.29 -46.71 1.23
N GLU A 334 36.78 -46.51 0.02
CA GLU A 334 36.70 -45.22 -0.68
C GLU A 334 35.26 -44.79 -0.97
N THR A 335 34.35 -45.74 -1.27
CA THR A 335 32.95 -45.43 -1.55
C THR A 335 32.21 -44.95 -0.30
N ILE A 336 32.47 -45.61 0.84
CA ILE A 336 31.93 -45.21 2.13
C ILE A 336 32.51 -43.88 2.60
N MET A 337 33.82 -43.65 2.41
CA MET A 337 34.44 -42.37 2.75
C MET A 337 33.80 -41.19 2.00
N THR A 338 33.44 -41.34 0.71
CA THR A 338 32.72 -40.29 -0.04
C THR A 338 31.36 -40.00 0.58
N VAL A 339 30.60 -41.01 1.00
CA VAL A 339 29.30 -40.81 1.66
C VAL A 339 29.46 -40.12 3.01
N LEU A 340 30.43 -40.55 3.83
CA LEU A 340 30.70 -39.96 5.14
C LEU A 340 31.14 -38.48 5.03
N ASN A 341 31.89 -38.13 4.00
CA ASN A 341 32.25 -36.74 3.72
C ASN A 341 31.03 -35.90 3.32
N SER A 342 30.13 -36.45 2.49
CA SER A 342 28.88 -35.78 2.12
C SER A 342 27.95 -35.60 3.34
N ASP A 343 27.82 -36.60 4.21
CA ASP A 343 27.04 -36.51 5.45
C ASP A 343 27.59 -35.40 6.37
N ALA A 344 28.92 -35.36 6.55
CA ALA A 344 29.57 -34.31 7.34
C ALA A 344 29.33 -32.90 6.76
N ALA A 345 29.38 -32.75 5.44
CA ALA A 345 29.08 -31.48 4.77
C ALA A 345 27.60 -31.07 4.95
N ASN A 346 26.67 -32.02 4.77
CA ASN A 346 25.24 -31.77 4.97
C ASN A 346 24.93 -31.37 6.41
N ARG A 347 25.55 -32.01 7.41
CA ARG A 347 25.43 -31.62 8.83
C ARG A 347 25.94 -30.21 9.08
N ALA A 348 27.09 -29.85 8.50
CA ALA A 348 27.66 -28.52 8.65
C ALA A 348 26.74 -27.44 8.04
N GLU A 349 26.13 -27.71 6.88
CA GLU A 349 25.18 -26.79 6.27
C GLU A 349 23.83 -26.75 7.02
N ALA A 350 23.35 -27.87 7.57
CA ALA A 350 22.18 -27.89 8.46
C ALA A 350 22.43 -27.04 9.73
N ASP A 351 23.58 -27.21 10.39
CA ASP A 351 23.97 -26.42 11.57
C ASP A 351 24.09 -24.92 11.25
N LYS A 352 24.58 -24.59 10.06
CA LYS A 352 24.69 -23.21 9.58
C LYS A 352 23.31 -22.61 9.31
N ALA A 353 22.41 -23.37 8.68
CA ALA A 353 21.02 -22.96 8.47
C ALA A 353 20.28 -22.76 9.81
N ASP A 354 20.45 -23.66 10.78
CA ASP A 354 19.87 -23.54 12.12
C ASP A 354 20.36 -22.28 12.86
N LYS A 355 21.67 -21.97 12.76
CA LYS A 355 22.22 -20.72 13.30
C LYS A 355 21.62 -19.48 12.62
N ALA A 356 21.44 -19.52 11.30
CA ALA A 356 20.81 -18.44 10.55
C ALA A 356 19.35 -18.24 10.97
N MET A 357 18.57 -19.32 11.07
CA MET A 357 17.18 -19.28 11.55
C MET A 357 17.06 -18.62 12.92
N LYS A 358 17.92 -19.02 13.87
CA LYS A 358 17.95 -18.39 15.21
C LYS A 358 18.22 -16.89 15.12
N SER A 359 19.24 -16.50 14.36
CA SER A 359 19.59 -15.07 14.20
C SER A 359 18.46 -14.26 13.54
N LEU A 360 17.78 -14.81 12.54
CA LEU A 360 16.66 -14.15 11.85
C LEU A 360 15.47 -14.01 12.79
N SER A 361 15.11 -15.08 13.51
CA SER A 361 14.04 -15.06 14.52
C SER A 361 14.30 -14.01 15.61
N ASP A 362 15.53 -13.90 16.11
CA ASP A 362 15.90 -12.92 17.13
C ASP A 362 15.79 -11.47 16.62
N LYS A 363 16.17 -11.22 15.36
CA LYS A 363 15.99 -9.92 14.70
C LYS A 363 14.51 -9.56 14.54
N ILE A 364 13.70 -10.48 14.01
CA ILE A 364 12.25 -10.29 13.85
C ILE A 364 11.61 -9.97 15.21
N ALA A 365 11.95 -10.72 16.26
CA ALA A 365 11.42 -10.47 17.60
C ALA A 365 11.85 -9.12 18.18
N THR A 366 13.03 -8.62 17.81
CA THR A 366 13.51 -7.30 18.22
C THR A 366 12.76 -6.17 17.50
N LEU A 367 12.56 -6.30 16.18
CA LEU A 367 11.80 -5.35 15.37
C LEU A 367 10.32 -5.31 15.79
N LYS A 368 9.70 -6.46 16.08
CA LYS A 368 8.31 -6.52 16.58
C LYS A 368 8.13 -5.81 17.93
N LYS A 369 9.19 -5.65 18.74
CA LYS A 369 9.14 -4.90 20.00
C LYS A 369 9.27 -3.38 19.82
N SER A 370 9.68 -2.90 18.65
CA SER A 370 9.85 -1.47 18.36
C SER A 370 8.64 -0.84 17.65
N LEU A 371 7.66 -1.66 17.25
CA LEU A 371 6.32 -1.29 16.79
C LEU A 371 5.41 -1.01 17.99
#